data_AF-A0A8T5QX52-F1
#
_entry.id   AF-A0A8T5QX52-F1
#
_cell.length_a   1.000
_cell.length_b   1.000
_cell.length_c   1.000
_cell.angle_alpha   90.00
_cell.angle_beta   90.00
_cell.angle_gamma   90.00
#
_symmetry.space_group_name_H-M   'P 1'
#
loop_
_entity.id
_entity.type
_entity.pdbx_description
1 polymer ?
#
loop_
_entity_poly.entity_id
_entity_poly.type
_entity_poly.pdbx_seq_one_letter_code
_entity_poly.pdbx_strand_id
1 'polypeptide(L)' 'MKQCKHVQQLLKAEKTVIVRHLKQHKYFQHIADDNAAVSDFIEKYGWLMREMYCENVCEDREQCDCEQLFFNKKDRED' A
#
# COMPACT_ATOMS: atom_id res chain seq x y z
N MET A 1 -22.49 16.83 -5.33
CA MET A 1 -21.38 16.47 -4.41
C MET A 1 -20.30 17.54 -4.49
N LYS A 2 -19.86 18.12 -3.36
CA LYS A 2 -18.65 18.97 -3.33
C LYS A 2 -17.44 18.03 -3.34
N GLN A 3 -16.62 18.02 -4.39
CA GLN A 3 -15.35 17.29 -4.38
C GLN A 3 -14.46 17.88 -3.29
N CYS A 4 -14.02 17.03 -2.35
CA CYS A 4 -13.11 17.44 -1.29
C CYS A 4 -11.71 17.68 -1.89
N LYS A 5 -11.28 18.94 -1.96
CA LYS A 5 -9.94 19.30 -2.44
C LYS A 5 -8.82 18.77 -1.55
N HIS A 6 -9.11 18.49 -0.27
CA HIS A 6 -8.12 17.96 0.68
C HIS A 6 -7.74 16.51 0.37
N VAL A 7 -8.68 15.69 -0.12
CA VAL A 7 -8.37 14.31 -0.54
C VAL A 7 -7.40 14.33 -1.72
N GLN A 8 -7.58 15.23 -2.69
CA GLN A 8 -6.64 15.36 -3.80
C GLN A 8 -5.24 15.82 -3.35
N GLN A 9 -5.17 16.70 -2.35
CA GLN A 9 -3.88 17.13 -1.77
C GLN A 9 -3.20 15.99 -1.02
N LEU A 10 -3.96 15.20 -0.25
CA LEU A 10 -3.47 14.00 0.43
C LEU A 10 -2.90 12.99 -0.58
N LEU A 11 -3.69 12.60 -1.58
CA LEU A 11 -3.27 11.64 -2.61
C LEU A 11 -2.01 12.10 -3.35
N LYS A 12 -1.89 13.42 -3.60
CA LYS A 12 -0.68 14.00 -4.20
C LYS A 12 0.54 13.89 -3.28
N ALA A 13 0.37 14.14 -1.98
CA ALA A 13 1.42 14.03 -0.99
C ALA A 13 1.87 12.55 -0.84
N GLU A 14 0.93 11.63 -0.71
CA GLU A 14 1.18 10.19 -0.62
C GLU A 14 1.95 9.68 -1.85
N LYS A 15 1.50 10.02 -3.06
CA LYS A 15 2.20 9.67 -4.30
C LYS A 15 3.64 10.18 -4.30
N THR A 16 3.87 11.40 -3.86
CA THR A 16 5.22 12.00 -3.81
C THR A 16 6.13 11.22 -2.86
N VAL A 17 5.61 10.86 -1.69
CA VAL A 17 6.34 10.08 -0.69
C VAL A 17 6.64 8.68 -1.22
N ILE A 18 5.65 7.97 -1.75
CA ILE A 18 5.81 6.62 -2.31
C ILE A 18 6.87 6.61 -3.41
N VAL A 19 6.81 7.56 -4.36
CA VAL A 19 7.82 7.63 -5.45
C VAL A 19 9.22 7.88 -4.91
N ARG A 20 9.37 8.71 -3.87
CA ARG A 20 10.68 8.94 -3.23
C ARG A 20 11.20 7.66 -2.58
N HIS A 21 10.35 6.93 -1.86
CA HIS A 21 10.73 5.67 -1.21
C HIS A 21 11.03 4.57 -2.24
N LEU A 22 10.28 4.48 -3.34
CA LEU A 22 10.57 3.57 -4.44
C LEU A 22 11.97 3.80 -5.04
N LYS A 23 12.35 5.06 -5.26
CA LYS A 23 13.69 5.40 -5.76
C LYS A 23 14.80 5.01 -4.78
N GLN A 24 14.57 5.27 -3.49
CA GLN A 24 15.50 4.86 -2.43
C GLN A 24 15.62 3.33 -2.36
N HIS A 25 14.49 2.64 -2.39
CA HIS A 25 14.39 1.19 -2.37
C HIS A 25 15.14 0.56 -3.55
N LYS A 26 14.87 1.04 -4.77
CA LYS A 26 15.60 0.65 -5.98
C LYS A 26 17.11 0.79 -5.80
N TYR A 27 17.55 1.94 -5.29
CA TYR A 27 18.96 2.24 -5.06
C TYR A 27 19.61 1.30 -4.03
N PHE A 28 18.98 1.15 -2.85
CA PHE A 28 19.51 0.34 -1.76
C PHE A 28 19.47 -1.18 -2.05
N GLN A 29 18.49 -1.64 -2.82
CA GLN A 29 18.36 -3.04 -3.21
C GLN A 29 19.07 -3.37 -4.53
N HIS A 30 19.79 -2.41 -5.12
CA HIS A 30 20.52 -2.56 -6.38
C HIS A 30 19.65 -3.08 -7.55
N ILE A 31 18.38 -2.69 -7.59
CA ILE A 31 17.45 -3.12 -8.64
C ILE A 31 17.62 -2.20 -9.85
N ALA A 32 17.90 -2.77 -11.02
CA ALA A 32 18.16 -1.98 -12.24
C ALA A 32 16.86 -1.47 -12.89
N ASP A 33 15.82 -2.31 -12.92
CA ASP A 33 14.56 -2.04 -13.59
C ASP A 33 13.54 -1.36 -12.66
N ASP A 34 12.82 -0.37 -13.18
CA ASP A 34 11.83 0.37 -12.38
C ASP A 34 10.61 -0.48 -12.04
N ASN A 35 10.16 -1.36 -12.95
CA ASN A 35 9.01 -2.22 -12.69
C ASN A 35 9.35 -3.30 -11.66
N ALA A 36 10.56 -3.85 -11.70
CA ALA A 36 11.07 -4.77 -10.69
C ALA A 36 11.14 -4.10 -9.31
N ALA A 37 11.57 -2.83 -9.23
CA ALA A 37 11.62 -2.10 -7.97
C ALA A 37 10.21 -1.81 -7.41
N VAL A 38 9.24 -1.51 -8.28
CA VAL A 38 7.84 -1.37 -7.88
C VAL A 38 7.28 -2.70 -7.38
N SER A 39 7.54 -3.80 -8.10
CA SER A 39 7.07 -5.13 -7.71
C SER A 39 7.63 -5.54 -6.34
N ASP A 40 8.95 -5.43 -6.13
CA ASP A 40 9.60 -5.79 -4.87
C ASP A 40 9.12 -4.88 -3.71
N PHE A 41 8.88 -3.60 -3.97
CA PHE A 41 8.31 -2.70 -2.97
C PHE A 41 6.87 -3.07 -2.60
N ILE A 42 6.02 -3.40 -3.57
CA ILE A 42 4.63 -3.82 -3.31
C ILE A 42 4.62 -5.16 -2.57
N GLU A 43 5.50 -6.09 -2.92
CA GLU A 43 5.62 -7.37 -2.23
C GLU A 43 5.99 -7.18 -0.76
N LYS A 44 6.97 -6.30 -0.47
CA LYS A 44 7.46 -6.07 0.90
C LYS A 44 6.59 -5.15 1.76
N TYR A 45 5.93 -4.17 1.15
CA TYR A 45 5.25 -3.09 1.87
C TYR A 45 3.78 -2.91 1.48
N GLY A 46 3.29 -3.60 0.45
CA GLY A 46 1.90 -3.50 -0.01
C GLY A 46 0.89 -3.93 1.06
N TRP A 47 1.31 -4.80 1.97
CA TRP A 47 0.50 -5.22 3.12
C TRP A 47 0.14 -4.05 4.05
N LEU A 48 1.03 -3.05 4.24
CA LEU A 48 0.75 -1.86 5.06
C LEU A 48 -0.38 -1.03 4.45
N MET A 49 -0.33 -0.82 3.14
CA MET A 49 -1.36 -0.05 2.43
C MET A 49 -2.70 -0.80 2.46
N ARG A 50 -2.65 -2.13 2.37
CA ARG A 50 -3.82 -3.00 2.46
C ARG A 50 -4.44 -2.97 3.86
N GLU A 51 -3.63 -3.11 4.90
CA GLU A 51 -4.05 -3.05 6.30
C GLU A 51 -4.70 -1.70 6.61
N MET A 52 -4.03 -0.59 6.27
CA MET A 52 -4.57 0.76 6.46
C MET A 52 -5.96 0.90 5.82
N TYR A 53 -6.11 0.46 4.57
CA TYR A 53 -7.38 0.56 3.86
C TYR A 53 -8.46 -0.36 4.46
N CYS A 54 -8.15 -1.65 4.64
CA CYS A 54 -9.11 -2.63 5.14
C CYS A 54 -9.59 -2.29 6.56
N GLU A 55 -8.68 -1.89 7.44
CA GLU A 55 -9.03 -1.58 8.83
C GLU A 55 -9.74 -0.24 9.00
N ASN A 56 -9.44 0.77 8.18
CA ASN A 56 -9.86 2.15 8.47
C ASN A 56 -10.80 2.77 7.43
N VAL A 57 -10.86 2.22 6.22
CA VAL A 57 -11.55 2.87 5.08
C VAL A 57 -12.59 1.95 4.43
N CYS A 58 -12.33 0.66 4.33
CA CYS A 58 -13.21 -0.28 3.64
C CYS A 58 -14.52 -0.49 4.41
N GLU A 59 -15.63 0.02 3.86
CA GLU A 59 -16.96 -0.12 4.46
C GLU A 59 -17.46 -1.58 4.45
N ASP A 60 -17.01 -2.37 3.46
CA ASP A 60 -17.42 -3.77 3.28
C ASP A 60 -16.47 -4.77 3.96
N ARG A 61 -15.55 -4.32 4.82
CA ARG A 61 -14.45 -5.16 5.34
C ARG A 61 -14.93 -6.50 5.93
N GLU A 62 -15.99 -6.48 6.74
CA GLU A 62 -16.54 -7.67 7.41
C GLU A 62 -17.03 -8.75 6.43
N GLN A 63 -17.35 -8.38 5.20
CA GLN A 63 -17.83 -9.25 4.12
C GLN A 63 -16.78 -9.44 3.02
N CYS A 64 -15.55 -8.94 3.24
CA CYS A 64 -14.50 -8.93 2.25
C CYS A 64 -13.59 -10.16 2.41
N ASP A 65 -13.74 -11.15 1.53
CA ASP A 65 -12.87 -12.35 1.51
C ASP A 65 -11.38 -11.98 1.45
N CYS A 66 -11.05 -10.85 0.81
CA CYS A 66 -9.71 -10.31 0.74
C CYS A 66 -9.14 -9.93 2.11
N GLU A 67 -9.96 -9.34 3.00
CA GLU A 67 -9.59 -9.02 4.38
C GLU A 67 -9.43 -10.29 5.19
N GLN A 68 -10.45 -11.16 5.17
CA GLN A 68 -10.47 -12.41 5.95
C GLN A 68 -9.27 -13.30 5.59
N LEU A 69 -8.92 -13.43 4.31
CA LEU A 69 -7.75 -14.21 3.88
C LEU A 69 -6.40 -13.57 4.29
N PHE A 70 -6.34 -12.26 4.49
CA PHE A 70 -5.12 -11.57 4.90
C PHE A 70 -4.81 -11.78 6.38
N PHE A 71 -5.78 -11.51 7.25
CA PHE A 71 -5.58 -11.69 8.69
C PHE A 71 -5.46 -13.16 9.08
N ASN A 72 -6.22 -14.07 8.46
CA ASN A 72 -6.05 -15.50 8.66
C ASN A 72 -4.68 -16.05 8.20
N LYS A 73 -3.91 -15.31 7.39
CA LYS A 73 -2.52 -15.66 7.06
C LYS A 73 -1.54 -15.04 8.06
N LYS A 74 -1.77 -13.79 8.47
CA LYS A 74 -0.97 -13.08 9.49
C LYS A 74 -0.95 -13.84 10.82
N ASP A 75 -2.10 -14.31 11.29
CA ASP A 75 -2.22 -15.10 12.54
C ASP A 75 -1.50 -16.47 12.52
N ARG A 76 -0.95 -16.89 11.37
CA ARG A 76 -0.20 -18.15 11.21
C ARG A 76 1.31 -17.94 11.10
N GLU A 77 1.77 -16.70 11.01
CA GLU A 77 3.18 -16.34 10.86
C GLU A 77 3.78 -15.70 12.14
N ASP A 78 2.93 -15.44 13.16
CA ASP A 78 3.29 -15.02 14.52
C ASP A 78 3.29 -16.20 15.51
#